data_AF-A0A177BBU4-F1
#
_entry.id   AF-A0A177BBU4-F1
#
_cell.length_a   1.000
_cell.length_b   1.000
_cell.length_c   1.000
_cell.angle_alpha   90.00
_cell.angle_beta   90.00
_cell.angle_gamma   90.00
#
_symmetry.space_group_name_H-M   'P 1'
#
loop_
_entity.id
_entity.type
_entity.pdbx_description
1 polymer ?
#
loop_
_entity_poly.entity_id
_entity_poly.type
_entity_poly.pdbx_seq_one_letter_code
_entity_poly.pdbx_strand_id
1 'polypeptide(L)'
;MFSFWQSFILKNSKLLSLFDYFNVNKKYLTSTQVSNFLSKNEQTFASNCGSKSFEVNINQIAANKPIEDVISNTRFNINGAFSLFGIYDGHGGNYCAQSLSQRLFDYIYISLLDEQQLTEKLQILDKTLSQKEIHYKNVLNAIFDNRVDNILPNSNQYYRLSSTHLYSIRNYIKTRLKEQVKKFDLDNISKSISEAFCTLDNDMGSEMKTDITNLKVSLSGSCANVACLFNDNKETHLFISNCGDCRAMMGSRQSDQLLISPLSVDQNASNATEVERIMSQHPKSESKYIILQERLLGTLIPLRCFGDFMLKLSRENFNIVLNLMMKNKKIDKFNVDDIVPIQSKTPPYLTAKPEIVHKKITKHDCFLIIASDGIWETMRTENIMHLVNGHIMSKEIPDSFQPDDETLSVIHQRLSQRNKLETSYENDNYCTNVIRHCLGYNHGAISDILSKPYRRNYMDDMSVVIIKF
;
A
#
# COMPACT_ATOMS: atom_id res chain seq x y z
N MET A 1 23.16 -41.39 -32.77
CA MET A 1 22.00 -40.49 -32.61
C MET A 1 22.39 -39.08 -32.17
N PHE A 2 23.30 -38.90 -31.20
CA PHE A 2 23.74 -37.57 -30.74
C PHE A 2 24.41 -36.70 -31.83
N SER A 3 25.25 -37.28 -32.69
CA SER A 3 25.92 -36.56 -33.79
C SER A 3 24.97 -36.09 -34.90
N PHE A 4 23.84 -36.79 -35.08
CA PHE A 4 22.84 -36.46 -36.10
C PHE A 4 22.01 -35.24 -35.68
N TRP A 5 21.65 -35.16 -34.39
CA TRP A 5 20.95 -34.02 -33.80
C TRP A 5 21.79 -32.74 -33.80
N GLN A 6 23.09 -32.86 -33.51
CA GLN A 6 24.01 -31.72 -33.51
C GLN A 6 24.18 -31.12 -34.92
N SER A 7 24.24 -31.96 -35.96
CA SER A 7 24.31 -31.51 -37.35
C SER A 7 22.97 -30.92 -37.86
N PHE A 8 21.84 -31.43 -37.36
CA PHE A 8 20.50 -30.96 -37.72
C PHE A 8 20.18 -29.56 -37.16
N ILE A 9 20.66 -29.25 -35.95
CA ILE A 9 20.51 -27.94 -35.29
C ILE A 9 21.39 -26.88 -35.97
N LEU A 10 22.64 -27.22 -36.33
CA LEU A 10 23.57 -26.27 -36.96
C LEU A 10 23.17 -25.85 -38.39
N LYS A 11 22.33 -26.63 -39.09
CA LYS A 11 21.86 -26.33 -40.44
C LYS A 11 20.55 -25.52 -40.51
N ASN A 12 19.86 -25.33 -39.38
CA ASN A 12 18.58 -24.61 -39.33
C ASN A 12 18.73 -23.28 -38.58
N SER A 13 18.88 -22.18 -39.32
CA SER A 13 19.02 -20.82 -38.77
C SER A 13 17.85 -20.37 -37.87
N LYS A 14 16.65 -20.95 -38.06
CA LYS A 14 15.48 -20.72 -37.18
C LYS A 14 15.53 -21.50 -35.85
N LEU A 15 16.28 -22.60 -35.77
CA LEU A 15 16.48 -23.33 -34.50
C LEU A 15 17.66 -22.75 -33.71
N LEU A 16 18.69 -22.26 -34.39
CA LEU A 16 19.73 -21.42 -33.78
C LEU A 16 19.13 -20.16 -33.14
N SER A 17 18.16 -19.48 -33.76
CA SER A 17 17.50 -18.35 -33.11
C SER A 17 16.68 -18.72 -31.87
N LEU A 18 16.15 -19.95 -31.78
CA LEU A 18 15.46 -20.45 -30.58
C LEU A 18 16.46 -20.86 -29.49
N PHE A 19 17.56 -21.50 -29.86
CA PHE A 19 18.63 -21.86 -28.92
C PHE A 19 19.36 -20.62 -28.41
N ASP A 20 19.63 -19.63 -29.27
CA ASP A 20 20.15 -18.31 -28.89
C ASP A 20 19.12 -17.50 -28.11
N TYR A 21 17.81 -17.63 -28.38
CA TYR A 21 16.77 -17.03 -27.52
C TYR A 21 16.76 -17.62 -26.10
N PHE A 22 17.12 -18.90 -25.94
CA PHE A 22 17.29 -19.54 -24.63
C PHE A 22 18.70 -19.36 -24.03
N ASN A 23 19.73 -19.08 -24.84
CA ASN A 23 21.13 -18.88 -24.44
C ASN A 23 21.68 -17.47 -24.69
N VAL A 24 20.81 -16.44 -24.79
CA VAL A 24 21.27 -15.06 -24.62
C VAL A 24 21.76 -14.96 -23.20
N ASN A 25 23.08 -14.97 -22.99
CA ASN A 25 23.81 -14.65 -21.76
C ASN A 25 22.86 -14.10 -20.68
N LYS A 26 22.26 -14.98 -19.87
CA LYS A 26 21.49 -14.52 -18.71
C LYS A 26 22.51 -13.78 -17.86
N LYS A 27 22.48 -12.44 -17.91
CA LYS A 27 23.25 -11.60 -17.01
C LYS A 27 22.62 -11.79 -15.64
N TYR A 28 23.02 -12.86 -14.97
CA TYR A 28 22.81 -12.98 -13.54
C TYR A 28 23.54 -11.81 -12.89
N LEU A 29 22.81 -11.08 -12.06
CA LEU A 29 23.34 -10.03 -11.23
C LEU A 29 24.32 -10.67 -10.24
N THR A 30 25.45 -10.03 -9.99
CA THR A 30 26.34 -10.43 -8.90
C THR A 30 25.67 -10.20 -7.55
N SER A 31 26.16 -10.84 -6.47
CA SER A 31 25.64 -10.60 -5.12
C SER A 31 25.61 -9.11 -4.74
N THR A 32 26.65 -8.36 -5.10
CA THR A 32 26.70 -6.91 -4.90
C THR A 32 25.63 -6.16 -5.70
N GLN A 33 25.39 -6.56 -6.96
CA GLN A 33 24.33 -5.95 -7.77
C GLN A 33 22.94 -6.24 -7.22
N VAL A 34 22.70 -7.46 -6.72
CA VAL A 34 21.46 -7.81 -6.03
C VAL A 34 21.31 -6.98 -4.76
N SER A 35 22.31 -6.94 -3.88
CA SER A 35 22.24 -6.14 -2.65
C SER A 35 21.98 -4.66 -2.94
N ASN A 36 22.69 -4.06 -3.90
CA ASN A 36 22.45 -2.67 -4.32
C ASN A 36 21.05 -2.44 -4.91
N PHE A 37 20.49 -3.46 -5.55
CA PHE A 37 19.13 -3.38 -6.08
C PHE A 37 18.11 -3.40 -4.94
N LEU A 38 18.26 -4.33 -3.99
CA LEU A 38 17.37 -4.49 -2.85
C LEU A 38 17.44 -3.29 -1.90
N SER A 39 18.63 -2.71 -1.68
CA SER A 39 18.81 -1.57 -0.76
C SER A 39 18.50 -0.21 -1.40
N LYS A 40 18.17 -0.16 -2.69
CA LYS A 40 18.01 1.11 -3.44
C LYS A 40 16.99 2.07 -2.80
N ASN A 41 15.89 1.53 -2.27
CA ASN A 41 14.82 2.31 -1.66
C ASN A 41 14.72 2.05 -0.14
N GLU A 42 15.76 1.46 0.44
CA GLU A 42 15.81 1.13 1.86
C GLU A 42 15.91 2.40 2.71
N GLN A 43 15.11 2.45 3.77
CA GLN A 43 15.20 3.50 4.79
C GLN A 43 15.00 2.90 6.18
N THR A 44 15.88 3.29 7.11
CA THR A 44 15.75 3.00 8.53
C THR A 44 15.90 4.31 9.30
N PHE A 45 14.94 4.63 10.16
CA PHE A 45 14.97 5.84 10.97
C PHE A 45 14.25 5.66 12.30
N ALA A 46 14.71 6.38 13.32
CA ALA A 46 13.98 6.50 14.58
C ALA A 46 12.82 7.49 14.40
N SER A 47 11.67 7.16 14.97
CA SER A 47 10.49 8.03 15.02
C SER A 47 9.89 8.01 16.42
N ASN A 48 8.89 8.87 16.65
CA ASN A 48 8.20 8.97 17.92
C ASN A 48 6.73 9.34 17.76
N CYS A 49 5.95 8.99 18.77
CA CYS A 49 4.58 9.45 18.97
C CYS A 49 4.43 9.82 20.45
N GLY A 50 4.53 11.12 20.74
CA GLY A 50 4.62 11.64 22.11
C GLY A 50 5.90 11.15 22.79
N SER A 51 5.75 10.55 23.97
CA SER A 51 6.87 9.98 24.74
C SER A 51 7.35 8.63 24.23
N LYS A 52 6.61 7.97 23.33
CA LYS A 52 6.93 6.64 22.82
C LYS A 52 7.82 6.76 21.57
N SER A 53 9.07 6.33 21.66
CA SER A 53 9.98 6.17 20.52
C SER A 53 9.87 4.78 19.91
N PHE A 54 10.12 4.67 18.61
CA PHE A 54 10.14 3.41 17.87
C PHE A 54 11.05 3.52 16.65
N GLU A 55 11.47 2.39 16.14
CA GLU A 55 12.30 2.28 14.93
C GLU A 55 11.42 1.94 13.73
N VAL A 56 11.59 2.64 12.62
CA VAL A 56 10.82 2.41 11.39
C VAL A 56 11.76 1.97 10.29
N ASN A 57 11.43 0.85 9.66
CA ASN A 57 12.09 0.33 8.47
C ASN A 57 11.10 0.37 7.30
N ILE A 58 11.54 0.84 6.15
CA ILE A 58 10.74 0.98 4.93
C ILE A 58 11.57 0.47 3.75
N ASN A 59 10.93 -0.26 2.83
CA ASN A 59 11.51 -0.54 1.52
C ASN A 59 10.41 -0.79 0.48
N GLN A 60 10.75 -0.57 -0.80
CA GLN A 60 9.88 -0.86 -1.94
C GLN A 60 10.66 -1.40 -3.12
N ILE A 61 10.12 -2.41 -3.80
CA ILE A 61 10.62 -2.89 -5.10
C ILE A 61 9.49 -2.92 -6.12
N ALA A 62 9.71 -2.22 -7.22
CA ALA A 62 8.76 -2.20 -8.33
C ALA A 62 8.82 -3.49 -9.15
N ALA A 63 7.71 -4.12 -9.47
CA ALA A 63 7.52 -4.98 -10.64
C ALA A 63 7.14 -4.15 -11.88
N ASN A 64 6.31 -3.13 -11.70
CA ASN A 64 5.80 -2.24 -12.74
C ASN A 64 6.77 -1.09 -13.04
N LYS A 65 6.59 -0.46 -14.22
CA LYS A 65 7.31 0.76 -14.62
C LYS A 65 6.32 1.74 -15.27
N PRO A 66 5.88 2.81 -14.57
CA PRO A 66 6.21 3.17 -13.19
C PRO A 66 5.68 2.14 -12.16
N ILE A 67 6.24 2.13 -10.96
CA ILE A 67 5.67 1.42 -9.80
C ILE A 67 4.29 2.01 -9.50
N GLU A 68 3.33 1.16 -9.15
CA GLU A 68 1.97 1.58 -8.79
C GLU A 68 1.82 1.74 -7.27
N ASP A 69 2.55 0.93 -6.49
CA ASP A 69 2.67 1.07 -5.03
C ASP A 69 3.31 2.39 -4.58
N VAL A 70 2.79 2.95 -3.48
CA VAL A 70 3.35 4.13 -2.81
C VAL A 70 3.32 3.96 -1.29
N ILE A 71 4.38 4.40 -0.61
CA ILE A 71 4.41 4.53 0.85
C ILE A 71 4.41 6.01 1.23
N SER A 72 3.67 6.36 2.29
CA SER A 72 3.75 7.67 2.93
C SER A 72 3.92 7.52 4.44
N ASN A 73 4.55 8.51 5.06
CA ASN A 73 4.53 8.65 6.49
C ASN A 73 4.53 10.14 6.88
N THR A 74 3.89 10.44 8.01
CA THR A 74 3.89 11.79 8.56
C THR A 74 3.73 11.76 10.07
N ARG A 75 3.98 12.89 10.70
CA ARG A 75 3.64 13.13 12.11
C ARG A 75 3.10 14.53 12.29
N PHE A 76 2.20 14.71 13.25
CA PHE A 76 1.68 16.01 13.63
C PHE A 76 1.20 16.04 15.08
N ASN A 77 1.14 17.23 15.67
CA ASN A 77 0.66 17.44 17.03
C ASN A 77 -0.63 18.25 17.01
N ILE A 78 -1.74 17.60 17.38
CA ILE A 78 -3.07 18.20 17.55
C ILE A 78 -3.73 17.41 18.68
N ASN A 79 -4.13 18.04 19.78
CA ASN A 79 -4.82 17.35 20.88
C ASN A 79 -4.06 16.13 21.46
N GLY A 80 -2.75 16.07 21.21
CA GLY A 80 -1.85 14.94 21.44
C GLY A 80 -0.86 14.79 20.28
N ALA A 81 -0.09 13.71 20.27
CA ALA A 81 0.87 13.45 19.21
C ALA A 81 0.36 12.35 18.28
N PHE A 82 0.51 12.55 16.97
CA PHE A 82 0.14 11.59 15.94
C PHE A 82 1.34 11.20 15.09
N SER A 83 1.43 9.92 14.73
CA SER A 83 2.36 9.40 13.72
C SER A 83 1.62 8.43 12.81
N LEU A 84 1.64 8.68 11.50
CA LEU A 84 0.90 7.93 10.51
C LEU A 84 1.83 7.30 9.48
N PHE A 85 1.50 6.08 9.09
CA PHE A 85 2.20 5.29 8.06
C PHE A 85 1.14 4.70 7.13
N GLY A 86 1.33 4.86 5.82
CA GLY A 86 0.38 4.42 4.82
C GLY A 86 1.07 3.63 3.72
N ILE A 87 0.46 2.51 3.32
CA ILE A 87 0.79 1.80 2.09
C ILE A 87 -0.41 1.85 1.17
N TYR A 88 -0.16 2.26 -0.06
CA TYR A 88 -1.16 2.39 -1.10
C TYR A 88 -0.73 1.53 -2.27
N ASP A 89 -1.45 0.43 -2.49
CA ASP A 89 -1.27 -0.44 -3.63
C ASP A 89 -2.13 0.10 -4.76
N GLY A 90 -1.51 0.43 -5.88
CA GLY A 90 -2.16 1.11 -7.00
C GLY A 90 -2.43 0.15 -8.15
N HIS A 91 -3.51 0.39 -8.88
CA HIS A 91 -3.82 -0.38 -10.09
C HIS A 91 -4.50 0.48 -11.15
N GLY A 92 -4.38 0.04 -12.40
CA GLY A 92 -4.84 0.85 -13.54
C GLY A 92 -4.03 2.14 -13.69
N GLY A 93 -2.77 2.14 -13.26
CA GLY A 93 -1.88 3.29 -13.19
C GLY A 93 -1.61 3.77 -11.76
N ASN A 94 -0.46 4.41 -11.58
CA ASN A 94 0.02 4.87 -10.27
C ASN A 94 -0.63 6.17 -9.76
N TYR A 95 -1.62 6.73 -10.46
CA TYR A 95 -2.13 8.08 -10.18
C TYR A 95 -2.95 8.15 -8.88
N CYS A 96 -3.82 7.16 -8.63
CA CYS A 96 -4.63 7.09 -7.42
C CYS A 96 -3.75 6.96 -6.17
N ALA A 97 -2.90 5.92 -6.11
CA ALA A 97 -1.96 5.69 -5.01
C ALA A 97 -1.07 6.92 -4.76
N GLN A 98 -0.57 7.54 -5.83
CA GLN A 98 0.20 8.77 -5.70
C GLN A 98 -0.63 9.91 -5.11
N SER A 99 -1.90 10.09 -5.50
CA SER A 99 -2.78 11.10 -4.91
C SER A 99 -3.05 10.84 -3.41
N LEU A 100 -3.31 9.58 -3.04
CA LEU A 100 -3.55 9.20 -1.65
C LEU A 100 -2.35 9.50 -0.75
N SER A 101 -1.15 9.13 -1.20
CA SER A 101 0.09 9.36 -0.45
C SER A 101 0.37 10.83 -0.11
N GLN A 102 -0.29 11.73 -0.83
CA GLN A 102 -0.10 13.17 -0.75
C GLN A 102 -1.22 13.89 -0.02
N ARG A 103 -2.44 13.32 -0.05
CA ARG A 103 -3.66 13.99 0.39
C ARG A 103 -4.32 13.31 1.58
N LEU A 104 -4.28 11.99 1.69
CA LEU A 104 -5.10 11.28 2.70
C LEU A 104 -4.80 11.73 4.13
N PHE A 105 -3.53 11.94 4.45
CA PHE A 105 -3.15 12.43 5.78
C PHE A 105 -3.61 13.87 6.05
N ASP A 106 -3.78 14.71 5.04
CA ASP A 106 -4.37 16.03 5.19
C ASP A 106 -5.85 15.94 5.55
N TYR A 107 -6.59 15.04 4.90
CA TYR A 107 -8.00 14.81 5.23
C TYR A 107 -8.14 14.24 6.64
N ILE A 108 -7.27 13.30 7.03
CA ILE A 108 -7.25 12.78 8.40
C ILE A 108 -6.95 13.91 9.39
N TYR A 109 -5.93 14.73 9.15
CA TYR A 109 -5.61 15.89 9.99
C TYR A 109 -6.82 16.81 10.17
N ILE A 110 -7.49 17.21 9.09
CA ILE A 110 -8.67 18.09 9.12
C ILE A 110 -9.85 17.45 9.86
N SER A 111 -10.05 16.14 9.70
CA SER A 111 -11.13 15.39 10.38
C SER A 111 -11.00 15.37 11.91
N LEU A 112 -9.78 15.60 12.42
CA LEU A 112 -9.43 15.56 13.85
C LEU A 112 -9.42 16.94 14.51
N LEU A 113 -9.57 18.02 13.73
CA LEU A 113 -9.58 19.39 14.25
C LEU A 113 -10.91 19.71 14.93
N ASP A 114 -10.83 20.53 15.99
CA ASP A 114 -12.00 21.16 16.60
C ASP A 114 -12.45 22.43 15.83
N GLU A 115 -13.57 23.02 16.25
CA GLU A 115 -14.17 24.19 15.60
C GLU A 115 -13.22 25.41 15.58
N GLN A 116 -12.45 25.64 16.65
CA GLN A 116 -11.53 26.77 16.73
C GLN A 116 -10.37 26.59 15.75
N GLN A 117 -9.76 25.39 15.74
CA GLN A 117 -8.68 25.04 14.84
C GLN A 117 -9.13 25.09 13.38
N LEU A 118 -10.31 24.55 13.06
CA LEU A 118 -10.89 24.62 11.70
C LEU A 118 -11.08 26.07 11.23
N THR A 119 -11.59 26.94 12.11
CA THR A 119 -11.80 28.35 11.80
C THR A 119 -10.47 29.05 11.49
N GLU A 120 -9.43 28.79 12.29
CA GLU A 120 -8.09 29.32 12.05
C GLU A 120 -7.53 28.87 10.70
N LYS A 121 -7.58 27.56 10.41
CA LYS A 121 -7.08 27.02 9.15
C LYS A 121 -7.86 27.54 7.94
N LEU A 122 -9.17 27.76 8.07
CA LEU A 122 -10.00 28.38 7.03
C LEU A 122 -9.57 29.83 6.73
N GLN A 123 -9.29 30.62 7.77
CA GLN A 123 -8.83 32.00 7.62
C GLN A 123 -7.49 32.08 6.88
N ILE A 124 -6.54 31.18 7.22
CA ILE A 124 -5.26 31.06 6.52
C ILE A 124 -5.50 30.75 5.04
N LEU A 125 -6.31 29.74 4.74
CA LEU A 125 -6.67 29.34 3.38
C LEU A 125 -7.31 30.49 2.57
N ASP A 126 -8.30 31.17 3.15
CA ASP A 126 -9.02 32.27 2.49
C ASP A 126 -8.12 33.46 2.18
N LYS A 127 -7.23 33.81 3.11
CA LYS A 127 -6.25 34.86 2.92
C LYS A 127 -5.30 34.52 1.78
N THR A 128 -4.84 33.27 1.71
CA THR A 128 -3.84 32.86 0.72
C THR A 128 -4.44 32.65 -0.67
N LEU A 129 -5.64 32.09 -0.78
CA LEU A 129 -6.33 31.92 -2.07
C LEU A 129 -6.74 33.26 -2.72
N SER A 130 -6.73 34.34 -1.95
CA SER A 130 -6.99 35.71 -2.44
C SER A 130 -5.73 36.40 -3.01
N GLN A 131 -4.56 35.77 -2.94
CA GLN A 131 -3.31 36.33 -3.45
C GLN A 131 -3.14 36.11 -4.96
N LYS A 132 -2.49 37.06 -5.65
CA LYS A 132 -2.22 36.97 -7.10
C LYS A 132 -1.26 35.84 -7.47
N GLU A 133 -0.28 35.56 -6.60
CA GLU A 133 0.66 34.45 -6.74
C GLU A 133 0.52 33.51 -5.55
N ILE A 134 0.26 32.24 -5.82
CA ILE A 134 0.03 31.23 -4.79
C ILE A 134 1.21 30.25 -4.79
N HIS A 135 1.99 30.28 -3.72
CA HIS A 135 3.03 29.29 -3.46
C HIS A 135 2.42 28.11 -2.69
N TYR A 136 1.83 27.15 -3.39
CA TYR A 136 1.10 26.01 -2.83
C TYR A 136 1.80 25.30 -1.66
N LYS A 137 3.12 25.06 -1.79
CA LYS A 137 3.92 24.45 -0.72
C LYS A 137 3.86 25.25 0.59
N ASN A 138 3.98 26.57 0.49
CA ASN A 138 3.96 27.44 1.65
C ASN A 138 2.57 27.45 2.31
N VAL A 139 1.51 27.36 1.49
CA VAL A 139 0.13 27.30 2.01
C VAL A 139 -0.10 26.01 2.78
N LEU A 140 0.29 24.87 2.19
CA LEU A 140 0.18 23.57 2.84
C LEU A 140 0.99 23.53 4.13
N ASN A 141 2.22 24.04 4.11
CA ASN A 141 3.03 24.16 5.32
C ASN A 141 2.39 25.07 6.38
N ALA A 142 1.65 26.12 5.99
CA ALA A 142 0.96 26.99 6.96
C ALA A 142 -0.30 26.34 7.54
N ILE A 143 -1.02 25.55 6.74
CA ILE A 143 -2.20 24.80 7.20
C ILE A 143 -1.77 23.66 8.11
N PHE A 144 -0.68 22.98 7.75
CA PHE A 144 -0.14 21.80 8.42
C PHE A 144 1.19 22.14 9.12
N ASP A 145 1.20 23.24 9.87
CA ASP A 145 2.37 23.86 10.52
C ASP A 145 3.12 22.96 11.51
N ASN A 146 2.48 21.90 12.01
CA ASN A 146 3.11 20.89 12.87
C ASN A 146 3.38 19.56 12.15
N ARG A 147 3.29 19.52 10.81
CA ARG A 147 3.46 18.31 10.00
C ARG A 147 4.91 18.11 9.59
N VAL A 148 5.41 16.90 9.75
CA VAL A 148 6.73 16.49 9.22
C VAL A 148 6.54 15.30 8.28
N ASP A 149 6.79 15.52 7.00
CA ASP A 149 6.74 14.49 5.98
C ASP A 149 8.13 13.94 5.66
N ASN A 150 8.29 12.62 5.68
CA ASN A 150 9.45 11.98 5.06
C ASN A 150 9.03 11.54 3.65
N ILE A 151 9.03 12.48 2.72
CA ILE A 151 8.62 12.22 1.33
C ILE A 151 9.70 11.40 0.63
N LEU A 152 9.31 10.29 -0.01
CA LEU A 152 10.19 9.51 -0.88
C LEU A 152 10.64 10.34 -2.11
N PRO A 153 11.88 10.20 -2.61
CA PRO A 153 12.50 11.14 -3.56
C PRO A 153 11.81 11.39 -4.91
N ASN A 154 10.74 10.67 -5.28
CA ASN A 154 10.12 10.72 -6.61
C ASN A 154 8.77 11.45 -6.69
N SER A 155 8.45 12.34 -5.74
CA SER A 155 7.13 13.00 -5.62
C SER A 155 6.89 14.19 -6.56
N ASN A 156 7.50 14.24 -7.76
CA ASN A 156 7.37 15.38 -8.68
C ASN A 156 5.92 15.64 -9.16
N GLN A 157 4.99 14.71 -8.96
CA GLN A 157 3.57 14.88 -9.31
C GLN A 157 2.77 15.67 -8.28
N TYR A 158 3.27 15.86 -7.04
CA TYR A 158 2.56 16.53 -5.94
C TYR A 158 2.03 17.91 -6.32
N TYR A 159 2.87 18.72 -6.97
CA TYR A 159 2.53 20.10 -7.28
C TYR A 159 1.44 20.24 -8.33
N ARG A 160 1.21 19.23 -9.19
CA ARG A 160 0.21 19.33 -10.26
C ARG A 160 -1.22 19.36 -9.75
N LEU A 161 -1.49 18.74 -8.61
CA LEU A 161 -2.83 18.66 -8.02
C LEU A 161 -3.07 19.69 -6.91
N SER A 162 -2.05 20.50 -6.58
CA SER A 162 -2.06 21.34 -5.39
C SER A 162 -3.18 22.39 -5.36
N SER A 163 -3.56 22.96 -6.51
CA SER A 163 -4.69 23.90 -6.59
C SER A 163 -6.03 23.25 -6.28
N THR A 164 -6.28 22.10 -6.92
CA THR A 164 -7.50 21.30 -6.73
C THR A 164 -7.58 20.82 -5.28
N HIS A 165 -6.48 20.28 -4.75
CA HIS A 165 -6.40 19.81 -3.36
C HIS A 165 -6.71 20.92 -2.34
N LEU A 166 -6.13 22.12 -2.49
CA LEU A 166 -6.44 23.25 -1.60
C LEU A 166 -7.91 23.66 -1.66
N TYR A 167 -8.51 23.65 -2.84
CA TYR A 167 -9.94 23.97 -2.99
C TYR A 167 -10.82 22.93 -2.29
N SER A 168 -10.50 21.65 -2.44
CA SER A 168 -11.23 20.55 -1.80
C SER A 168 -11.06 20.54 -0.28
N ILE A 169 -9.83 20.73 0.24
CA ILE A 169 -9.58 20.90 1.68
C ILE A 169 -10.38 22.09 2.25
N ARG A 170 -10.41 23.22 1.54
CA ARG A 170 -11.20 24.37 1.95
C ARG A 170 -12.69 24.05 2.05
N ASN A 171 -13.25 23.34 1.06
CA ASN A 171 -14.65 22.93 1.08
C ASN A 171 -14.93 21.91 2.19
N TYR A 172 -13.98 21.01 2.45
CA TYR A 172 -14.09 20.06 3.54
C TYR A 172 -14.15 20.77 4.90
N ILE A 173 -13.24 21.71 5.16
CA ILE A 173 -13.25 22.54 6.40
C ILE A 173 -14.59 23.27 6.55
N LYS A 174 -15.11 23.87 5.48
CA LYS A 174 -16.42 24.55 5.51
C LYS A 174 -17.58 23.60 5.82
N THR A 175 -17.52 22.37 5.30
CA THR A 175 -18.54 21.35 5.56
C THR A 175 -18.49 20.93 7.03
N ARG A 176 -17.30 20.66 7.55
CA ARG A 176 -17.07 20.34 8.97
C ARG A 176 -17.63 21.43 9.89
N LEU A 177 -17.33 22.70 9.64
CA LEU A 177 -17.84 23.83 10.44
C LEU A 177 -19.39 23.91 10.45
N LYS A 178 -20.06 23.50 9.37
CA LYS A 178 -21.54 23.46 9.32
C LYS A 178 -22.14 22.33 10.15
N GLU A 179 -21.41 21.24 10.35
CA GLU A 179 -21.87 20.05 11.07
C GLU A 179 -21.80 20.19 12.61
N GLN A 180 -21.42 21.37 13.12
CA GLN A 180 -21.26 21.65 14.56
C GLN A 180 -20.28 20.67 15.23
N VAL A 181 -19.01 20.76 14.84
CA VAL A 181 -17.94 19.87 15.29
C VAL A 181 -17.86 19.84 16.82
N LYS A 182 -18.03 18.64 17.39
CA LYS A 182 -17.80 18.41 18.82
C LYS A 182 -16.30 18.52 19.13
N LYS A 183 -15.97 18.77 20.40
CA LYS A 183 -14.59 18.71 20.89
C LYS A 183 -13.94 17.37 20.53
N PHE A 184 -12.63 17.41 20.33
CA PHE A 184 -11.83 16.22 20.09
C PHE A 184 -12.04 15.16 21.18
N ASP A 185 -12.17 13.91 20.76
CA ASP A 185 -12.48 12.78 21.61
C ASP A 185 -11.86 11.51 21.01
N LEU A 186 -11.16 10.74 21.85
CA LEU A 186 -10.47 9.51 21.48
C LEU A 186 -11.44 8.51 20.82
N ASP A 187 -12.66 8.41 21.34
CA ASP A 187 -13.67 7.47 20.86
C ASP A 187 -14.16 7.81 19.43
N ASN A 188 -13.97 9.07 19.00
CA ASN A 188 -14.36 9.53 17.67
C ASN A 188 -13.23 9.45 16.64
N ILE A 189 -11.99 9.14 17.02
CA ILE A 189 -10.86 9.08 16.06
C ILE A 189 -11.14 8.10 14.92
N SER A 190 -11.66 6.91 15.22
CA SER A 190 -11.99 5.92 14.17
C SER A 190 -13.05 6.47 13.20
N LYS A 191 -14.06 7.16 13.72
CA LYS A 191 -15.09 7.80 12.90
C LYS A 191 -14.50 8.91 12.03
N SER A 192 -13.69 9.80 12.60
CA SER A 192 -12.98 10.87 11.88
C SER A 192 -12.12 10.33 10.75
N ILE A 193 -11.33 9.27 11.00
CA ILE A 193 -10.52 8.63 9.96
C ILE A 193 -11.40 8.03 8.86
N SER A 194 -12.48 7.32 9.22
CA SER A 194 -13.42 6.78 8.23
C SER A 194 -14.08 7.88 7.38
N GLU A 195 -14.42 9.02 7.98
CA GLU A 195 -14.97 10.18 7.27
C GLU A 195 -13.92 10.77 6.32
N ALA A 196 -12.68 10.93 6.76
CA ALA A 196 -11.58 11.43 5.93
C ALA A 196 -11.36 10.57 4.67
N PHE A 197 -11.39 9.25 4.80
CA PHE A 197 -11.30 8.32 3.66
C PHE A 197 -12.44 8.56 2.67
N CYS A 198 -13.69 8.55 3.15
CA CYS A 198 -14.86 8.75 2.31
C CYS A 198 -14.88 10.14 1.65
N THR A 199 -14.51 11.20 2.39
CA THR A 199 -14.49 12.57 1.88
C THR A 199 -13.44 12.72 0.78
N LEU A 200 -12.21 12.21 0.98
CA LEU A 200 -11.19 12.29 -0.06
C LEU A 200 -11.63 11.56 -1.34
N ASP A 201 -12.22 10.36 -1.22
CA ASP A 201 -12.71 9.62 -2.40
C ASP A 201 -13.82 10.42 -3.11
N ASN A 202 -14.80 10.94 -2.37
CA ASN A 202 -15.86 11.78 -2.95
C ASN A 202 -15.33 13.04 -3.65
N ASP A 203 -14.30 13.68 -3.08
CA ASP A 203 -13.65 14.83 -3.68
C ASP A 203 -12.92 14.42 -4.97
N MET A 204 -12.16 13.32 -4.98
CA MET A 204 -11.54 12.77 -6.20
C MET A 204 -12.58 12.55 -7.32
N GLY A 205 -13.74 11.97 -6.98
CA GLY A 205 -14.84 11.77 -7.94
C GLY A 205 -15.41 13.07 -8.51
N SER A 206 -15.50 14.10 -7.68
CA SER A 206 -15.98 15.43 -8.07
C SER A 206 -14.95 16.19 -8.93
N GLU A 207 -13.67 15.96 -8.66
CA GLU A 207 -12.53 16.58 -9.34
C GLU A 207 -12.27 16.00 -10.73
N MET A 208 -12.77 14.79 -11.01
CA MET A 208 -12.57 14.05 -12.26
C MET A 208 -12.78 14.87 -13.55
N LYS A 209 -13.69 15.85 -13.53
CA LYS A 209 -14.06 16.68 -14.69
C LYS A 209 -13.18 17.93 -14.86
N THR A 210 -12.27 18.20 -13.93
CA THR A 210 -11.48 19.45 -13.91
C THR A 210 -10.32 19.44 -14.91
N ASP A 211 -9.54 18.35 -14.94
CA ASP A 211 -8.43 18.17 -15.88
C ASP A 211 -8.08 16.68 -16.11
N ILE A 212 -7.18 16.43 -17.07
CA ILE A 212 -6.75 15.08 -17.48
C ILE A 212 -6.03 14.31 -16.35
N THR A 213 -5.33 15.00 -15.44
CA THR A 213 -4.62 14.37 -14.33
C THR A 213 -5.62 13.91 -13.28
N ASN A 214 -6.58 14.76 -12.91
CA ASN A 214 -7.67 14.41 -12.00
C ASN A 214 -8.56 13.29 -12.58
N LEU A 215 -8.80 13.30 -13.89
CA LEU A 215 -9.45 12.19 -14.58
C LEU A 215 -8.66 10.89 -14.40
N LYS A 216 -7.35 10.89 -14.62
CA LYS A 216 -6.51 9.70 -14.42
C LYS A 216 -6.51 9.21 -12.98
N VAL A 217 -6.40 10.12 -12.01
CA VAL A 217 -6.48 9.80 -10.57
C VAL A 217 -7.79 9.09 -10.24
N SER A 218 -8.92 9.57 -10.78
CA SER A 218 -10.24 9.00 -10.55
C SER A 218 -10.46 7.65 -11.24
N LEU A 219 -9.79 7.42 -12.38
CA LEU A 219 -9.97 6.20 -13.17
C LEU A 219 -9.05 5.06 -12.76
N SER A 220 -7.83 5.37 -12.31
CA SER A 220 -7.01 4.41 -11.57
C SER A 220 -7.64 4.14 -10.20
N GLY A 221 -7.27 3.03 -9.58
CA GLY A 221 -7.67 2.71 -8.22
C GLY A 221 -6.48 2.52 -7.30
N SER A 222 -6.77 2.48 -6.00
CA SER A 222 -5.76 2.12 -5.02
C SER A 222 -6.37 1.58 -3.73
N CYS A 223 -5.79 0.50 -3.22
CA CYS A 223 -5.97 0.05 -1.86
C CYS A 223 -5.23 0.99 -0.90
N ALA A 224 -5.64 1.02 0.37
CA ALA A 224 -5.00 1.83 1.40
C ALA A 224 -5.02 1.11 2.74
N ASN A 225 -3.84 0.90 3.32
CA ASN A 225 -3.70 0.45 4.70
C ASN A 225 -2.90 1.49 5.49
N VAL A 226 -3.56 2.12 6.47
CA VAL A 226 -3.01 3.23 7.25
C VAL A 226 -2.94 2.84 8.72
N ALA A 227 -1.74 2.87 9.28
CA ALA A 227 -1.52 2.85 10.72
C ALA A 227 -1.44 4.28 11.25
N CYS A 228 -2.28 4.58 12.23
CA CYS A 228 -2.30 5.85 12.95
C CYS A 228 -2.00 5.59 14.44
N LEU A 229 -0.81 6.00 14.87
CA LEU A 229 -0.44 6.03 16.29
C LEU A 229 -0.85 7.37 16.88
N PHE A 230 -1.60 7.34 17.96
CA PHE A 230 -2.00 8.52 18.73
C PHE A 230 -1.55 8.38 20.18
N ASN A 231 -0.79 9.34 20.69
CA ASN A 231 -0.42 9.42 22.09
C ASN A 231 -1.17 10.59 22.75
N ASP A 232 -2.02 10.28 23.73
CA ASP A 232 -2.86 11.23 24.46
C ASP A 232 -2.12 11.86 25.68
N ASN A 233 -0.79 11.76 25.70
CA ASN A 233 0.12 12.05 26.82
C ASN A 233 0.10 11.06 27.98
N LYS A 234 -0.67 9.96 27.88
CA LYS A 234 -0.68 8.87 28.88
C LYS A 234 -0.39 7.54 28.22
N GLU A 235 -1.12 7.25 27.16
CA GLU A 235 -1.16 5.96 26.48
C GLU A 235 -0.97 6.16 24.98
N THR A 236 -0.44 5.14 24.31
CA THR A 236 -0.36 5.13 22.85
C THR A 236 -1.43 4.19 22.30
N HIS A 237 -2.30 4.73 21.47
CA HIS A 237 -3.32 4.01 20.72
C HIS A 237 -2.86 3.81 19.28
N LEU A 238 -3.19 2.67 18.71
CA LEU A 238 -2.97 2.31 17.32
C LEU A 238 -4.33 2.10 16.66
N PHE A 239 -4.57 2.81 15.57
CA PHE A 239 -5.70 2.62 14.68
C PHE A 239 -5.19 2.10 13.33
N ILE A 240 -5.60 0.90 12.94
CA ILE A 240 -5.32 0.35 11.61
C ILE A 240 -6.57 0.53 10.76
N SER A 241 -6.45 1.28 9.67
CA SER A 241 -7.55 1.55 8.73
C SER A 241 -7.26 0.86 7.41
N ASN A 242 -8.05 -0.15 7.06
CA ASN A 242 -7.87 -0.94 5.84
C ASN A 242 -9.00 -0.73 4.83
N CYS A 243 -8.63 -0.40 3.60
CA CYS A 243 -9.48 -0.30 2.43
C CYS A 243 -8.80 -1.05 1.28
N GLY A 244 -9.09 -2.34 1.12
CA GLY A 244 -8.51 -3.22 0.11
C GLY A 244 -7.82 -4.44 0.70
N ASP A 245 -6.82 -4.96 -0.02
CA ASP A 245 -6.08 -6.19 0.25
C ASP A 245 -4.62 -5.97 0.67
N CYS A 246 -4.19 -4.73 0.89
CA CYS A 246 -3.06 -4.45 1.77
C CYS A 246 -3.34 -4.97 3.19
N ARG A 247 -2.33 -5.51 3.88
CA ARG A 247 -2.51 -6.12 5.21
C ARG A 247 -1.57 -5.58 6.28
N ALA A 248 -2.09 -5.50 7.50
CA ALA A 248 -1.35 -5.16 8.71
C ALA A 248 -1.38 -6.31 9.74
N MET A 249 -0.19 -6.67 10.24
CA MET A 249 0.02 -7.76 11.18
C MET A 249 0.85 -7.29 12.38
N MET A 250 0.43 -7.64 13.59
CA MET A 250 1.14 -7.34 14.84
C MET A 250 1.86 -8.58 15.37
N GLY A 251 3.12 -8.40 15.77
CA GLY A 251 3.88 -9.37 16.54
C GLY A 251 4.02 -8.90 17.99
N SER A 252 3.48 -9.69 18.92
CA SER A 252 3.55 -9.41 20.36
C SER A 252 4.25 -10.56 21.10
N ARG A 253 4.89 -10.26 22.23
CA ARG A 253 5.55 -11.25 23.09
C ARG A 253 4.61 -11.72 24.19
N GLN A 254 4.28 -13.01 24.16
CA GLN A 254 3.61 -13.70 25.25
C GLN A 254 4.56 -14.75 25.81
N SER A 255 5.12 -14.47 27.00
CA SER A 255 6.21 -15.27 27.58
C SER A 255 7.42 -15.34 26.61
N ASP A 256 7.84 -16.53 26.17
CA ASP A 256 8.93 -16.70 25.20
C ASP A 256 8.44 -16.88 23.75
N GLN A 257 7.13 -16.85 23.50
CA GLN A 257 6.55 -17.10 22.18
C GLN A 257 6.06 -15.81 21.50
N LEU A 258 6.14 -15.82 20.17
CA LEU A 258 5.58 -14.77 19.32
C LEU A 258 4.08 -15.02 19.13
N LEU A 259 3.25 -14.12 19.65
CA LEU A 259 1.84 -14.06 19.33
C LEU A 259 1.66 -13.20 18.07
N ILE A 260 1.08 -13.79 17.02
CA ILE A 260 0.78 -13.13 15.75
C ILE A 260 -0.70 -12.76 15.76
N SER A 261 -1.02 -11.49 15.53
CA SER A 261 -2.40 -10.98 15.51
C SER A 261 -2.66 -10.18 14.24
N PRO A 262 -3.67 -10.55 13.41
CA PRO A 262 -4.08 -9.70 12.29
C PRO A 262 -4.74 -8.43 12.82
N LEU A 263 -4.34 -7.28 12.28
CA LEU A 263 -4.98 -5.99 12.56
C LEU A 263 -5.78 -5.45 11.37
N SER A 264 -5.75 -6.15 10.24
CA SER A 264 -6.68 -5.99 9.14
C SER A 264 -6.96 -7.34 8.50
N VAL A 265 -8.10 -7.44 7.81
CA VAL A 265 -8.46 -8.59 6.99
C VAL A 265 -8.61 -8.09 5.55
N ASP A 266 -8.10 -8.85 4.60
CA ASP A 266 -8.17 -8.49 3.18
C ASP A 266 -9.62 -8.38 2.73
N GLN A 267 -9.92 -7.33 1.98
CA GLN A 267 -11.26 -7.06 1.48
C GLN A 267 -11.34 -7.50 0.02
N ASN A 268 -11.24 -8.80 -0.22
CA ASN A 268 -11.35 -9.45 -1.53
C ASN A 268 -12.39 -10.59 -1.48
N ALA A 269 -12.56 -11.34 -2.59
CA ALA A 269 -13.57 -12.41 -2.67
C ALA A 269 -13.33 -13.62 -1.73
N SER A 270 -12.14 -13.75 -1.14
CA SER A 270 -11.88 -14.79 -0.12
C SER A 270 -12.49 -14.45 1.25
N ASN A 271 -12.83 -13.19 1.48
CA ASN A 271 -13.44 -12.72 2.72
C ASN A 271 -14.96 -12.84 2.65
N ALA A 272 -15.51 -13.89 3.27
CA ALA A 272 -16.95 -14.16 3.26
C ALA A 272 -17.79 -12.99 3.79
N THR A 273 -17.32 -12.26 4.81
CA THR A 273 -18.03 -11.11 5.36
C THR A 273 -18.10 -9.97 4.34
N GLU A 274 -17.05 -9.77 3.55
CA GLU A 274 -17.02 -8.74 2.51
C GLU A 274 -17.90 -9.11 1.31
N VAL A 275 -17.92 -10.40 0.94
CA VAL A 275 -18.84 -10.96 -0.05
C VAL A 275 -20.30 -10.78 0.40
N GLU A 276 -20.62 -11.13 1.65
CA GLU A 276 -21.95 -10.93 2.21
C GLU A 276 -22.36 -9.45 2.24
N ARG A 277 -21.43 -8.57 2.64
CA ARG A 277 -21.64 -7.11 2.66
C ARG A 277 -22.06 -6.62 1.28
N ILE A 278 -21.29 -6.89 0.23
CA ILE A 278 -21.61 -6.38 -1.11
C ILE A 278 -22.88 -7.03 -1.67
N MET A 279 -23.09 -8.33 -1.47
CA MET A 279 -24.29 -9.03 -1.93
C MET A 279 -25.56 -8.44 -1.28
N SER A 280 -25.48 -7.99 -0.02
CA SER A 280 -26.60 -7.39 0.71
C SER A 280 -26.96 -5.98 0.24
N GLN A 281 -26.04 -5.28 -0.43
CA GLN A 281 -26.24 -3.89 -0.88
C GLN A 281 -26.94 -3.79 -2.24
N HIS A 282 -27.15 -4.92 -2.91
CA HIS A 282 -27.70 -4.98 -4.26
C HIS A 282 -28.87 -5.96 -4.37
N PRO A 283 -29.77 -5.81 -5.37
CA PRO A 283 -30.88 -6.72 -5.57
C PRO A 283 -30.41 -8.17 -5.80
N LYS A 284 -31.16 -9.15 -5.28
CA LYS A 284 -30.85 -10.58 -5.46
C LYS A 284 -30.74 -11.04 -6.92
N SER A 285 -31.35 -10.31 -7.87
CA SER A 285 -31.21 -10.56 -9.31
C SER A 285 -29.79 -10.35 -9.85
N GLU A 286 -28.94 -9.66 -9.08
CA GLU A 286 -27.58 -9.28 -9.46
C GLU A 286 -26.51 -10.24 -8.91
N SER A 287 -26.86 -11.08 -7.94
CA SER A 287 -25.93 -11.97 -7.23
C SER A 287 -25.05 -12.83 -8.13
N LYS A 288 -25.57 -13.22 -9.30
CA LYS A 288 -24.86 -14.04 -10.30
C LYS A 288 -23.69 -13.34 -10.98
N TYR A 289 -23.56 -12.02 -10.88
CA TYR A 289 -22.50 -11.26 -11.54
C TYR A 289 -21.80 -10.22 -10.66
N ILE A 290 -22.26 -9.97 -9.43
CA ILE A 290 -21.56 -9.06 -8.49
C ILE A 290 -20.12 -9.53 -8.26
N ILE A 291 -19.89 -10.83 -8.10
CA ILE A 291 -18.57 -11.43 -8.05
C ILE A 291 -18.49 -12.50 -9.12
N LEU A 292 -17.57 -12.32 -10.07
CA LEU A 292 -17.28 -13.25 -11.16
C LEU A 292 -15.80 -13.57 -11.13
N GLN A 293 -15.46 -14.86 -11.09
CA GLN A 293 -14.05 -15.30 -11.06
C GLN A 293 -13.26 -14.60 -9.94
N GLU A 294 -13.84 -14.55 -8.73
CA GLU A 294 -13.25 -13.92 -7.55
C GLU A 294 -13.00 -12.41 -7.68
N ARG A 295 -13.59 -11.76 -8.70
CA ARG A 295 -13.46 -10.33 -8.97
C ARG A 295 -14.81 -9.62 -8.93
N LEU A 296 -14.83 -8.42 -8.37
CA LEU A 296 -15.95 -7.49 -8.42
C LEU A 296 -16.32 -7.20 -9.87
N LEU A 297 -17.55 -7.57 -10.26
CA LEU A 297 -18.09 -7.45 -11.61
C LEU A 297 -17.18 -8.07 -12.69
N GLY A 298 -16.34 -9.03 -12.31
CA GLY A 298 -15.38 -9.69 -13.20
C GLY A 298 -14.12 -8.88 -13.50
N THR A 299 -13.92 -7.71 -12.89
CA THR A 299 -12.80 -6.80 -13.21
C THR A 299 -11.80 -6.69 -12.07
N LEU A 300 -12.25 -6.32 -10.87
CA LEU A 300 -11.37 -5.89 -9.77
C LEU A 300 -11.26 -6.95 -8.66
N ILE A 301 -10.04 -7.26 -8.19
CA ILE A 301 -9.82 -8.19 -7.06
C ILE A 301 -10.32 -7.59 -5.74
N PRO A 302 -9.83 -6.40 -5.32
CA PRO A 302 -10.31 -5.79 -4.09
C PRO A 302 -11.77 -5.34 -4.21
N LEU A 303 -12.52 -5.56 -3.13
CA LEU A 303 -13.93 -5.19 -2.96
C LEU A 303 -14.09 -3.81 -2.30
N ARG A 304 -12.99 -3.16 -1.90
CA ARG A 304 -12.91 -1.76 -1.46
C ARG A 304 -11.63 -1.10 -1.97
N CYS A 305 -11.75 0.05 -2.62
CA CYS A 305 -10.63 0.89 -3.05
C CYS A 305 -11.05 2.35 -3.14
N PHE A 306 -10.05 3.23 -3.09
CA PHE A 306 -10.16 4.58 -3.63
C PHE A 306 -10.14 4.57 -5.16
N GLY A 307 -10.67 5.62 -5.79
CA GLY A 307 -10.65 5.72 -7.25
C GLY A 307 -11.62 4.74 -7.91
N ASP A 308 -11.25 4.14 -9.04
CA ASP A 308 -12.09 3.20 -9.80
C ASP A 308 -13.52 3.71 -10.01
N PHE A 309 -13.66 4.99 -10.37
CA PHE A 309 -14.97 5.64 -10.40
C PHE A 309 -15.97 4.97 -11.36
N MET A 310 -15.50 4.21 -12.35
CA MET A 310 -16.37 3.41 -13.22
C MET A 310 -17.26 2.41 -12.46
N LEU A 311 -16.86 1.98 -11.27
CA LEU A 311 -17.63 1.11 -10.36
C LEU A 311 -18.52 1.88 -9.36
N LYS A 312 -18.35 3.21 -9.27
CA LYS A 312 -19.01 4.09 -8.30
C LYS A 312 -20.05 5.01 -8.93
N LEU A 313 -19.87 5.39 -10.20
CA LEU A 313 -20.67 6.42 -10.86
C LEU A 313 -22.09 5.97 -11.21
N SER A 314 -23.03 6.92 -11.17
CA SER A 314 -24.33 6.78 -11.81
C SER A 314 -24.19 6.66 -13.33
N ARG A 315 -25.19 6.07 -14.00
CA ARG A 315 -25.20 5.90 -15.47
C ARG A 315 -25.02 7.22 -16.23
N GLU A 316 -25.61 8.31 -15.73
CA GLU A 316 -25.46 9.63 -16.34
C GLU A 316 -24.01 10.11 -16.29
N ASN A 317 -23.38 10.05 -15.11
CA ASN A 317 -21.99 10.46 -14.96
C ASN A 317 -21.02 9.53 -15.71
N PHE A 318 -21.31 8.23 -15.77
CA PHE A 318 -20.55 7.26 -16.57
C PHE A 318 -20.45 7.69 -18.04
N ASN A 319 -21.58 8.05 -18.66
CA ASN A 319 -21.60 8.48 -20.07
C ASN A 319 -20.83 9.79 -20.30
N ILE A 320 -20.88 10.72 -19.35
CA ILE A 320 -20.09 11.97 -19.42
C ILE A 320 -18.60 11.64 -19.42
N VAL A 321 -18.15 10.78 -18.51
CA VAL A 321 -16.75 10.38 -18.37
C VAL A 321 -16.28 9.62 -19.61
N LEU A 322 -17.08 8.68 -20.11
CA LEU A 322 -16.77 7.93 -21.33
C LEU A 322 -16.59 8.87 -22.53
N ASN A 323 -17.46 9.88 -22.68
CA ASN A 323 -17.32 10.90 -23.72
C ASN A 323 -16.05 11.76 -23.56
N LEU A 324 -15.68 12.10 -22.32
CA LEU A 324 -14.42 12.79 -22.03
C LEU A 324 -13.21 11.92 -22.37
N MET A 325 -13.27 10.61 -22.11
CA MET A 325 -12.22 9.67 -22.48
C MET A 325 -12.05 9.59 -24.00
N MET A 326 -13.14 9.35 -24.72
CA MET A 326 -13.13 9.21 -26.19
C MET A 326 -12.64 10.46 -26.91
N LYS A 327 -12.93 11.66 -26.38
CA LYS A 327 -12.43 12.93 -26.96
C LYS A 327 -10.93 13.14 -26.74
N ASN A 328 -10.35 12.54 -25.70
CA ASN A 328 -8.96 12.74 -25.34
C ASN A 328 -8.08 11.60 -25.87
N LYS A 329 -7.62 11.71 -27.12
CA LYS A 329 -6.64 10.81 -27.77
C LYS A 329 -5.25 10.73 -27.08
N LYS A 330 -5.11 11.22 -25.83
CA LYS A 330 -3.91 11.10 -24.99
C LYS A 330 -4.10 10.12 -23.83
N ILE A 331 -5.27 9.48 -23.77
CA ILE A 331 -5.60 8.38 -22.84
C ILE A 331 -5.32 7.05 -23.57
N ASP A 332 -4.29 7.00 -24.43
CA ASP A 332 -3.91 5.83 -25.24
C ASP A 332 -3.51 4.59 -24.41
N LYS A 333 -3.41 4.72 -23.08
CA LYS A 333 -3.10 3.60 -22.17
C LYS A 333 -4.32 2.84 -21.68
N PHE A 334 -5.53 3.39 -21.83
CA PHE A 334 -6.74 2.67 -21.48
C PHE A 334 -7.46 2.33 -22.78
N ASN A 335 -7.48 1.07 -23.19
CA ASN A 335 -8.41 0.67 -24.25
C ASN A 335 -9.81 0.95 -23.76
N VAL A 336 -10.58 1.68 -24.56
CA VAL A 336 -12.00 1.93 -24.26
C VAL A 336 -12.76 0.61 -24.15
N ASP A 337 -12.34 -0.42 -24.89
CA ASP A 337 -12.88 -1.79 -24.79
C ASP A 337 -12.52 -2.49 -23.47
N ASP A 338 -11.41 -2.13 -22.80
CA ASP A 338 -11.07 -2.61 -21.45
C ASP A 338 -11.86 -1.85 -20.36
N ILE A 339 -12.28 -0.61 -20.64
CA ILE A 339 -13.10 0.24 -19.75
C ILE A 339 -14.60 -0.12 -19.83
N VAL A 340 -15.05 -0.67 -20.96
CA VAL A 340 -16.45 -1.11 -21.15
C VAL A 340 -16.55 -2.60 -20.88
N PRO A 341 -16.95 -3.04 -19.66
CA PRO A 341 -17.78 -4.26 -19.63
C PRO A 341 -18.77 -4.41 -18.46
N ILE A 342 -19.47 -3.38 -17.97
CA ILE A 342 -20.14 -3.52 -16.66
C ILE A 342 -21.64 -3.22 -16.72
N GLN A 343 -22.44 -4.27 -16.50
CA GLN A 343 -23.87 -4.18 -16.17
C GLN A 343 -24.06 -3.51 -14.79
N SER A 344 -23.52 -2.31 -14.60
CA SER A 344 -23.70 -1.51 -13.40
C SER A 344 -25.15 -1.04 -13.36
N LYS A 345 -26.02 -1.88 -12.80
CA LYS A 345 -27.46 -1.62 -12.68
C LYS A 345 -27.76 -0.78 -11.45
N THR A 346 -27.16 -1.12 -10.31
CA THR A 346 -27.32 -0.40 -9.04
C THR A 346 -25.98 0.08 -8.46
N PRO A 347 -25.25 1.02 -9.10
CA PRO A 347 -24.08 1.63 -8.48
C PRO A 347 -24.44 2.41 -7.20
N PRO A 348 -23.50 2.62 -6.27
CA PRO A 348 -22.09 2.21 -6.33
C PRO A 348 -21.88 0.74 -5.89
N TYR A 349 -20.95 0.03 -6.53
CA TYR A 349 -20.53 -1.33 -6.12
C TYR A 349 -19.24 -1.34 -5.29
N LEU A 350 -18.48 -0.24 -5.33
CA LEU A 350 -17.19 -0.09 -4.68
C LEU A 350 -17.25 1.06 -3.67
N THR A 351 -16.51 0.95 -2.57
CA THR A 351 -16.42 1.99 -1.55
C THR A 351 -14.98 2.18 -1.09
N ALA A 352 -14.60 3.40 -0.74
CA ALA A 352 -13.35 3.71 -0.06
C ALA A 352 -13.47 3.70 1.48
N LYS A 353 -14.63 3.29 2.03
CA LYS A 353 -14.85 3.25 3.47
C LYS A 353 -13.98 2.17 4.13
N PRO A 354 -13.05 2.54 5.03
CA PRO A 354 -12.15 1.56 5.63
C PRO A 354 -12.85 0.75 6.73
N GLU A 355 -12.32 -0.43 7.01
CA GLU A 355 -12.50 -1.09 8.31
C GLU A 355 -11.38 -0.65 9.24
N ILE A 356 -11.75 -0.34 10.49
CA ILE A 356 -10.81 0.22 11.46
C ILE A 356 -10.74 -0.67 12.69
N VAL A 357 -9.53 -1.08 13.03
CA VAL A 357 -9.21 -1.77 14.28
C VAL A 357 -8.49 -0.80 15.21
N HIS A 358 -9.02 -0.65 16.42
CA HIS A 358 -8.39 0.12 17.50
C HIS A 358 -7.73 -0.83 18.50
N LYS A 359 -6.46 -0.57 18.82
CA LYS A 359 -5.70 -1.30 19.84
C LYS A 359 -4.86 -0.33 20.66
N LYS A 360 -4.83 -0.53 21.97
CA LYS A 360 -3.86 0.14 22.84
C LYS A 360 -2.50 -0.59 22.75
N ILE A 361 -1.43 0.16 22.52
CA ILE A 361 -0.07 -0.36 22.50
C ILE A 361 0.39 -0.64 23.93
N THR A 362 0.98 -1.81 24.13
CA THR A 362 1.50 -2.29 25.40
C THR A 362 2.98 -2.61 25.28
N LYS A 363 3.65 -2.86 26.42
CA LYS A 363 5.05 -3.32 26.46
C LYS A 363 5.26 -4.70 25.81
N HIS A 364 4.19 -5.44 25.55
CA HIS A 364 4.25 -6.76 24.91
C HIS A 364 4.21 -6.66 23.39
N ASP A 365 3.75 -5.55 22.83
CA ASP A 365 3.71 -5.37 21.38
C ASP A 365 5.12 -5.04 20.89
N CYS A 366 5.70 -5.91 20.06
CA CYS A 366 7.10 -5.81 19.64
C CYS A 366 7.25 -5.08 18.31
N PHE A 367 6.43 -5.44 17.33
CA PHE A 367 6.48 -4.82 16.01
C PHE A 367 5.16 -4.92 15.24
N LEU A 368 4.95 -3.98 14.33
CA LEU A 368 3.86 -3.94 13.35
C LEU A 368 4.46 -4.07 11.95
N ILE A 369 3.89 -4.93 11.12
CA ILE A 369 4.17 -4.99 9.68
C ILE A 369 2.94 -4.48 8.94
N ILE A 370 3.13 -3.56 8.00
CA ILE A 370 2.14 -3.16 7.00
C ILE A 370 2.78 -3.46 5.64
N ALA A 371 2.08 -4.15 4.75
CA ALA A 371 2.58 -4.41 3.40
C ALA A 371 1.46 -4.53 2.35
N SER A 372 1.80 -4.28 1.08
CA SER A 372 0.95 -4.60 -0.09
C SER A 372 0.85 -6.10 -0.31
N ASP A 373 -0.07 -6.52 -1.16
CA ASP A 373 -0.31 -7.93 -1.48
C ASP A 373 0.93 -8.62 -2.07
N GLY A 374 1.78 -7.88 -2.79
CA GLY A 374 3.05 -8.35 -3.34
C GLY A 374 4.01 -8.92 -2.30
N ILE A 375 3.81 -8.64 -1.01
CA ILE A 375 4.49 -9.34 0.09
C ILE A 375 3.66 -10.54 0.55
N TRP A 376 2.38 -10.34 0.88
CA TRP A 376 1.54 -11.34 1.54
C TRP A 376 1.16 -12.54 0.66
N GLU A 377 1.22 -12.39 -0.66
CA GLU A 377 0.94 -13.48 -1.62
C GLU A 377 2.16 -14.38 -1.87
N THR A 378 3.37 -13.95 -1.49
CA THR A 378 4.61 -14.69 -1.81
C THR A 378 4.91 -15.81 -0.83
N MET A 379 4.52 -15.66 0.43
CA MET A 379 4.71 -16.67 1.46
C MET A 379 3.69 -16.53 2.59
N ARG A 380 3.52 -17.61 3.36
CA ARG A 380 2.61 -17.62 4.51
C ARG A 380 2.91 -16.48 5.47
N THR A 381 1.86 -15.83 5.95
CA THR A 381 1.94 -14.72 6.90
C THR A 381 2.78 -15.07 8.13
N GLU A 382 2.63 -16.28 8.67
CA GLU A 382 3.40 -16.73 9.82
C GLU A 382 4.91 -16.75 9.54
N ASN A 383 5.33 -17.14 8.34
CA ASN A 383 6.75 -17.18 7.97
C ASN A 383 7.35 -15.77 7.96
N ILE A 384 6.64 -14.78 7.42
CA ILE A 384 7.07 -13.37 7.41
C ILE A 384 7.18 -12.84 8.84
N MET A 385 6.18 -13.13 9.68
CA MET A 385 6.18 -12.69 11.07
C MET A 385 7.34 -13.29 11.88
N HIS A 386 7.60 -14.58 11.71
CA HIS A 386 8.76 -15.22 12.33
C HIS A 386 10.07 -14.65 11.78
N LEU A 387 10.13 -14.30 10.49
CA LEU A 387 11.35 -13.79 9.85
C LEU A 387 11.76 -12.46 10.46
N VAL A 388 10.78 -11.57 10.60
CA VAL A 388 10.99 -10.27 11.26
C VAL A 388 11.31 -10.45 12.74
N ASN A 389 10.60 -11.33 13.46
CA ASN A 389 10.89 -11.57 14.87
C ASN A 389 12.30 -12.16 15.10
N GLY A 390 12.73 -13.11 14.26
CA GLY A 390 14.09 -13.64 14.29
C GLY A 390 15.10 -12.52 14.06
N HIS A 391 14.85 -11.65 13.09
CA HIS A 391 15.72 -10.54 12.76
C HIS A 391 15.86 -9.54 13.92
N ILE A 392 14.74 -9.17 14.54
CA ILE A 392 14.72 -8.29 15.72
C ILE A 392 15.44 -8.94 16.92
N MET A 393 15.36 -10.26 17.07
CA MET A 393 16.00 -11.01 18.15
C MET A 393 17.45 -11.40 17.87
N SER A 394 18.00 -11.03 16.71
CA SER A 394 19.31 -11.50 16.23
C SER A 394 19.43 -13.04 16.24
N LYS A 395 18.31 -13.72 15.95
CA LYS A 395 18.23 -15.17 15.77
C LYS A 395 17.76 -15.43 14.35
N GLU A 396 18.64 -15.87 13.44
CA GLU A 396 18.18 -16.32 12.12
C GLU A 396 17.10 -17.40 12.26
N ILE A 397 16.05 -17.32 11.44
CA ILE A 397 15.26 -18.52 11.16
C ILE A 397 16.21 -19.44 10.39
N PRO A 398 16.57 -20.62 10.93
CA PRO A 398 17.32 -21.57 10.14
C PRO A 398 16.50 -21.91 8.89
N ASP A 399 17.14 -21.95 7.71
CA ASP A 399 16.53 -22.48 6.49
C ASP A 399 15.66 -23.71 6.79
N SER A 400 14.53 -23.86 6.08
CA SER A 400 13.69 -25.05 6.21
C SER A 400 14.60 -26.28 6.16
N PHE A 401 14.71 -27.00 7.27
CA PHE A 401 15.64 -28.12 7.38
C PHE A 401 15.20 -29.18 6.38
N GLN A 402 15.95 -29.33 5.30
CA GLN A 402 15.81 -30.43 4.35
C GLN A 402 16.70 -31.55 4.88
N PRO A 403 16.14 -32.59 5.53
CA PRO A 403 16.90 -33.78 5.84
C PRO A 403 17.37 -34.42 4.53
N ASP A 404 18.66 -34.71 4.42
CA ASP A 404 19.14 -35.73 3.49
C ASP A 404 18.70 -37.12 4.01
N ASP A 405 19.06 -38.20 3.30
CA ASP A 405 18.88 -39.59 3.78
C ASP A 405 19.78 -39.86 5.01
N GLU A 406 19.42 -39.28 6.16
CA GLU A 406 20.15 -39.31 7.42
C GLU A 406 19.30 -39.90 8.55
N THR A 407 19.96 -40.49 9.55
CA THR A 407 19.27 -40.98 10.76
C THR A 407 18.73 -39.83 11.62
N LEU A 408 17.60 -40.05 12.30
CA LEU A 408 16.95 -39.10 13.21
C LEU A 408 17.89 -38.49 14.26
N SER A 409 18.90 -39.23 14.73
CA SER A 409 19.90 -38.74 15.69
C SER A 409 20.81 -37.67 15.08
N VAL A 410 21.23 -37.85 13.82
CA VAL A 410 22.05 -36.89 13.08
C VAL A 410 21.25 -35.63 12.77
N ILE A 411 20.00 -35.79 12.34
CA ILE A 411 19.06 -34.69 12.15
C ILE A 411 18.91 -33.88 13.45
N HIS A 412 18.67 -34.55 14.59
CA HIS A 412 18.53 -33.91 15.90
C HIS A 412 19.80 -33.17 16.34
N GLN A 413 20.99 -33.74 16.08
CA GLN A 413 22.27 -33.13 16.41
C GLN A 413 22.53 -31.88 15.56
N ARG A 414 22.23 -31.92 14.25
CA ARG A 414 22.36 -30.77 13.34
C ARG A 414 21.38 -29.65 13.71
N LEU A 415 20.13 -29.98 14.06
CA LEU A 415 19.16 -29.01 14.56
C LEU A 415 19.62 -28.37 15.88
N SER A 416 20.17 -29.18 16.79
CA SER A 416 20.70 -28.69 18.07
C SER A 416 21.94 -27.80 17.93
N GLN A 417 22.77 -28.03 16.91
CA GLN A 417 23.91 -27.17 16.58
C GLN A 417 23.46 -25.87 15.88
N ARG A 418 22.47 -25.94 14.98
CA ARG A 418 21.87 -24.75 14.35
C ARG A 418 21.27 -23.79 15.37
N ASN A 419 20.60 -24.29 16.40
CA ASN A 419 20.06 -23.47 17.48
C ASN A 419 21.12 -22.73 18.33
N LYS A 420 22.41 -23.06 18.19
CA LYS A 420 23.51 -22.46 18.97
C LYS A 420 24.34 -21.43 18.19
N LEU A 421 24.13 -21.28 16.89
CA LEU A 421 24.86 -20.31 16.08
C LEU A 421 24.15 -18.96 16.14
N GLU A 422 24.76 -17.98 16.79
CA GLU A 422 24.43 -16.56 16.58
C GLU A 422 24.96 -16.18 15.19
N THR A 423 24.06 -15.96 14.24
CA THR A 423 24.40 -15.51 12.89
C THR A 423 23.99 -14.04 12.71
N SER A 424 24.90 -13.27 12.12
CA SER A 424 24.67 -11.86 11.78
C SER A 424 23.89 -11.77 10.47
N TYR A 425 22.74 -11.11 10.48
CA TYR A 425 22.03 -10.77 9.25
C TYR A 425 22.90 -9.91 8.32
N GLU A 426 22.92 -10.22 7.02
CA GLU A 426 23.69 -9.43 6.02
C GLU A 426 23.17 -7.98 5.87
N ASN A 427 21.90 -7.73 6.22
CA ASN A 427 21.23 -6.43 6.04
C ASN A 427 20.58 -5.98 7.34
N ASP A 428 20.88 -4.76 7.80
CA ASP A 428 20.32 -4.18 9.04
C ASP A 428 18.82 -3.85 8.92
N ASN A 429 18.29 -3.68 7.70
CA ASN A 429 16.90 -3.30 7.48
C ASN A 429 15.96 -4.51 7.42
N TYR A 430 14.95 -4.51 8.30
CA TYR A 430 13.96 -5.59 8.39
C TYR A 430 13.15 -5.77 7.09
N CYS A 431 12.77 -4.68 6.43
CA CYS A 431 11.97 -4.71 5.20
C CYS A 431 12.75 -5.31 4.03
N THR A 432 14.01 -4.94 3.88
CA THR A 432 14.90 -5.50 2.84
C THR A 432 15.07 -7.00 3.03
N ASN A 433 15.18 -7.47 4.28
CA ASN A 433 15.26 -8.89 4.56
C ASN A 433 13.96 -9.64 4.18
N VAL A 434 12.80 -9.06 4.48
CA VAL A 434 11.49 -9.62 4.05
C VAL A 434 11.41 -9.70 2.52
N ILE A 435 11.68 -8.60 1.82
CA ILE A 435 11.63 -8.56 0.36
C ILE A 435 12.58 -9.58 -0.27
N ARG A 436 13.80 -9.72 0.28
CA ARG A 436 14.77 -10.72 -0.19
C ARG A 436 14.18 -12.14 -0.14
N HIS A 437 13.56 -12.51 0.98
CA HIS A 437 12.93 -13.82 1.15
C HIS A 437 11.69 -14.00 0.27
N CYS A 438 10.92 -12.94 0.02
CA CYS A 438 9.76 -12.96 -0.89
C CYS A 438 10.19 -13.20 -2.35
N LEU A 439 11.35 -12.67 -2.76
CA LEU A 439 11.91 -12.87 -4.11
C LEU A 439 12.58 -14.25 -4.29
N GLY A 440 13.06 -14.86 -3.21
CA GLY A 440 13.55 -16.23 -3.23
C GLY A 440 14.63 -16.53 -2.19
N TYR A 441 14.78 -17.82 -1.88
CA TYR A 441 15.68 -18.29 -0.82
C TYR A 441 17.17 -18.20 -1.16
N ASN A 442 17.53 -18.20 -2.45
CA ASN A 442 18.93 -18.16 -2.87
C ASN A 442 19.21 -17.05 -3.88
N HIS A 443 20.48 -16.68 -3.95
CA HIS A 443 20.96 -15.62 -4.84
C HIS A 443 20.56 -15.83 -6.30
N GLY A 444 20.59 -17.07 -6.80
CA GLY A 444 20.25 -17.40 -8.18
C GLY A 444 18.79 -17.07 -8.52
N ALA A 445 17.85 -17.42 -7.63
CA ALA A 445 16.43 -17.13 -7.79
C ALA A 445 16.16 -15.61 -7.78
N ILE A 446 16.71 -14.90 -6.80
CA ILE A 446 16.56 -13.45 -6.69
C ILE A 446 17.15 -12.77 -7.93
N SER A 447 18.35 -13.17 -8.34
CA SER A 447 18.98 -12.63 -9.53
C SER A 447 18.17 -12.93 -10.79
N ASP A 448 17.58 -14.11 -10.94
CA ASP A 448 16.78 -14.43 -12.12
C ASP A 448 15.59 -13.49 -12.23
N ILE A 449 14.86 -13.26 -11.13
CA ILE A 449 13.69 -12.35 -11.10
C ILE A 449 14.12 -10.90 -11.37
N LEU A 450 15.15 -10.41 -10.67
CA LEU A 450 15.57 -9.01 -10.78
C LEU A 450 16.17 -8.67 -12.16
N SER A 451 16.73 -9.65 -12.87
CA SER A 451 17.24 -9.47 -14.23
C SER A 451 16.15 -9.42 -15.31
N LYS A 452 14.89 -9.75 -15.00
CA LYS A 452 13.83 -9.82 -16.04
C LYS A 452 13.41 -8.43 -16.51
N PRO A 453 13.21 -8.24 -17.83
CA PRO A 453 12.72 -6.96 -18.36
C PRO A 453 11.27 -6.67 -17.94
N TYR A 454 10.43 -7.71 -17.85
CA TYR A 454 9.01 -7.63 -17.48
C TYR A 454 8.77 -8.40 -16.17
N ARG A 455 9.07 -7.75 -15.04
CA ARG A 455 9.00 -8.37 -13.70
C ARG A 455 7.57 -8.68 -13.26
N ARG A 456 6.57 -7.92 -13.74
CA ARG A 456 5.14 -8.11 -13.42
C ARG A 456 4.60 -9.51 -13.73
N ASN A 457 5.24 -10.25 -14.63
CA ASN A 457 4.86 -11.64 -14.92
C ASN A 457 5.30 -12.65 -13.84
N TYR A 458 6.11 -12.23 -12.87
CA TYR A 458 6.76 -13.11 -11.90
C TYR A 458 6.63 -12.62 -10.46
N MET A 459 6.33 -11.34 -10.26
CA MET A 459 6.15 -10.71 -8.96
C MET A 459 5.23 -9.50 -9.11
N ASP A 460 4.62 -9.06 -8.01
CA ASP A 460 3.98 -7.76 -7.91
C ASP A 460 4.95 -6.67 -7.39
N ASP A 461 4.53 -5.41 -7.43
CA ASP A 461 5.12 -4.35 -6.64
C ASP A 461 5.11 -4.77 -5.16
N MET A 462 6.25 -4.62 -4.49
CA MET A 462 6.44 -5.05 -3.11
C MET A 462 6.72 -3.82 -2.26
N SER A 463 5.84 -3.52 -1.31
CA SER A 463 5.98 -2.39 -0.40
C SER A 463 5.74 -2.83 1.02
N VAL A 464 6.65 -2.45 1.92
CA VAL A 464 6.58 -2.86 3.32
C VAL A 464 7.10 -1.78 4.27
N VAL A 465 6.36 -1.58 5.35
CA VAL A 465 6.72 -0.76 6.51
C VAL A 465 6.73 -1.64 7.74
N ILE A 466 7.85 -1.67 8.47
CA ILE A 466 7.98 -2.37 9.75
C ILE A 466 8.27 -1.34 10.84
N ILE A 467 7.39 -1.28 11.84
CA ILE A 467 7.53 -0.43 13.03
C ILE A 467 7.88 -1.32 14.21
N LYS A 468 9.03 -1.08 14.84
CA LYS A 468 9.49 -1.80 16.04
C LYS A 468 9.35 -0.90 17.27
N PHE A 469 8.51 -1.32 18.22
CA PHE A 469 8.06 -0.53 19.38
C PHE A 469 9.00 -0.55 20.58
#